data_AF-A0A3N7FV89-F1
#
_entry.id   AF-A0A3N7FV89-F1
#
_cell.length_a   1.000
_cell.length_b   1.000
_cell.length_c   1.000
_cell.angle_alpha   90.00
_cell.angle_beta   90.00
_cell.angle_gamma   90.00
#
_symmetry.space_group_name_H-M   'P 1'
#
loop_
_entity.id
_entity.type
_entity.pdbx_description
1 polymer ?
#
loop_
_entity_poly.entity_id
_entity_poly.type
_entity_poly.pdbx_seq_one_letter_code
_entity_poly.pdbx_strand_id
1 'polypeptide(L)'
;MTDEEDDFLQGLNSHRLSLTLPALAKNKNAGCLADKIADKLEDQPCTAASAASPVQIESYPDLLSECGIDVNHTTEGVVLPACGPHLVPTLLLTNYTRTTYSKYINDYWGRTRSRG
;
A
#
# COMPACT_ATOMS: atom_id res chain seq x y z
N MET A 1 -1.85 -1.81 -19.18
CA MET A 1 -2.80 -1.45 -18.12
C MET A 1 -2.03 -0.57 -17.14
N THR A 2 -2.24 0.74 -17.19
CA THR A 2 -1.52 1.73 -16.35
C THR A 2 -2.47 2.78 -15.78
N ASP A 3 -3.69 2.87 -16.30
CA ASP A 3 -4.60 3.97 -16.00
C ASP A 3 -5.21 3.84 -14.59
N GLU A 4 -5.54 2.62 -14.16
CA GLU A 4 -6.15 2.38 -12.84
C GLU A 4 -5.19 2.64 -11.67
N GLU A 5 -3.93 2.23 -11.79
CA GLU A 5 -2.89 2.53 -10.80
C GLU A 5 -2.59 4.02 -10.72
N ASP A 6 -2.62 4.70 -11.87
CA ASP A 6 -2.33 6.12 -11.99
C ASP A 6 -3.45 6.97 -11.42
N ASP A 7 -4.69 6.60 -11.71
CA ASP A 7 -5.89 7.22 -11.14
C ASP A 7 -5.93 7.00 -9.61
N PHE A 8 -5.59 5.80 -9.14
CA PHE A 8 -5.54 5.50 -7.72
C PHE A 8 -4.45 6.33 -6.99
N LEU A 9 -3.23 6.39 -7.55
CA LEU A 9 -2.15 7.21 -7.00
C LEU A 9 -2.49 8.70 -7.06
N GLN A 10 -3.14 9.17 -8.13
CA GLN A 10 -3.62 10.55 -8.24
C GLN A 10 -4.65 10.87 -7.17
N GLY A 11 -5.58 9.95 -6.88
CA GLY A 11 -6.54 10.08 -5.79
C GLY A 11 -5.86 10.22 -4.42
N LEU A 12 -4.87 9.37 -4.13
CA LEU A 12 -4.11 9.43 -2.87
C LEU A 12 -3.33 10.74 -2.75
N ASN A 13 -2.72 11.19 -3.84
CA ASN A 13 -1.99 12.45 -3.88
C ASN A 13 -2.90 13.66 -3.74
N SER A 14 -4.10 13.63 -4.31
CA SER A 14 -5.11 14.67 -4.11
C SER A 14 -5.51 14.77 -2.62
N HIS A 15 -5.69 13.64 -1.94
CA HIS A 15 -5.92 13.60 -0.51
C HIS A 15 -4.74 14.20 0.28
N ARG A 16 -3.51 13.74 0.02
CA ARG A 16 -2.31 14.26 0.70
C ARG A 16 -2.10 15.75 0.49
N LEU A 17 -2.34 16.26 -0.71
CA LEU A 17 -2.27 17.69 -1.02
C LEU A 17 -3.30 18.51 -0.23
N SER A 18 -4.51 17.99 -0.03
CA SER A 18 -5.51 18.65 0.83
C SER A 18 -5.07 18.78 2.30
N LEU A 19 -4.12 17.94 2.72
CA LEU A 19 -3.48 17.98 4.04
C LEU A 19 -2.13 18.72 4.02
N THR A 20 -1.77 19.36 2.90
CA THR A 20 -0.46 20.03 2.70
C THR A 20 0.73 19.07 2.83
N LEU A 21 0.53 17.79 2.50
CA LEU A 21 1.59 16.79 2.47
C LEU A 21 2.17 16.63 1.04
N PRO A 22 3.46 16.31 0.90
CA PRO A 22 4.07 16.04 -0.39
C PRO A 22 3.41 14.85 -1.10
N ALA A 23 3.32 14.89 -2.43
CA ALA A 23 2.85 13.78 -3.23
C ALA A 23 3.75 12.54 -3.09
N LEU A 24 3.15 11.36 -3.09
CA LEU A 24 3.82 10.07 -3.27
C LEU A 24 4.28 9.93 -4.72
N ALA A 25 5.43 9.31 -4.92
CA ALA A 25 5.97 8.98 -6.23
C ALA A 25 5.88 7.46 -6.47
N LYS A 26 5.72 7.07 -7.74
CA LYS A 26 5.83 5.67 -8.13
C LYS A 26 7.22 5.14 -7.80
N ASN A 27 7.27 3.91 -7.32
CA ASN A 27 8.51 3.19 -7.09
C ASN A 27 8.42 1.83 -7.79
N LYS A 28 9.32 1.56 -8.74
CA LYS A 28 9.30 0.33 -9.55
C LYS A 28 9.43 -0.95 -8.71
N ASN A 29 10.21 -0.92 -7.63
CA ASN A 29 10.42 -2.09 -6.77
C ASN A 29 9.16 -2.34 -5.92
N ALA A 30 8.52 -1.27 -5.42
CA ALA A 30 7.25 -1.37 -4.71
C ALA A 30 6.10 -1.84 -5.62
N GLY A 31 6.06 -1.37 -6.88
CA GLY A 31 5.11 -1.85 -7.89
C GLY A 31 5.27 -3.35 -8.16
N CYS A 32 6.50 -3.80 -8.42
CA CYS A 32 6.80 -5.23 -8.56
C CYS A 32 6.30 -6.06 -7.36
N LEU A 33 6.52 -5.58 -6.14
CA LEU A 33 6.05 -6.29 -4.94
C LEU A 33 4.53 -6.33 -4.89
N ALA A 34 3.86 -5.22 -5.19
CA ALA A 34 2.40 -5.16 -5.22
C ALA A 34 1.81 -6.15 -6.23
N ASP A 35 2.38 -6.25 -7.43
CA ASP A 35 1.96 -7.21 -8.47
C ASP A 35 2.05 -8.66 -7.95
N LYS A 36 3.20 -9.04 -7.38
CA LYS A 36 3.41 -10.40 -6.87
C LYS A 36 2.50 -10.75 -5.69
N ILE A 37 2.19 -9.76 -4.85
CA ILE A 37 1.25 -9.94 -3.75
C ILE A 37 -0.16 -10.11 -4.32
N ALA A 38 -0.55 -9.32 -5.32
CA ALA A 38 -1.84 -9.44 -5.99
C ALA A 38 -1.99 -10.83 -6.63
N ASP A 39 -1.00 -11.31 -7.37
CA ASP A 39 -0.98 -12.64 -8.00
C ASP A 39 -1.19 -13.77 -6.98
N LYS A 40 -0.57 -13.66 -5.80
CA LYS A 40 -0.72 -14.66 -4.72
C LYS A 40 -2.10 -14.63 -4.05
N LEU A 41 -2.80 -13.50 -4.14
CA LEU A 41 -4.08 -13.29 -3.45
C LEU A 41 -5.29 -13.32 -4.38
N GLU A 42 -5.09 -13.32 -5.70
CA GLU A 42 -6.14 -13.30 -6.72
C GLU A 42 -7.16 -14.43 -6.50
N ASP A 43 -6.69 -15.64 -6.19
CA ASP A 43 -7.53 -16.82 -5.96
C ASP A 43 -7.96 -17.00 -4.49
N GLN A 44 -7.45 -16.17 -3.57
CA GLN A 44 -7.72 -16.31 -2.15
C GLN A 44 -9.04 -15.63 -1.77
N PRO A 45 -9.95 -16.32 -1.06
CA PRO A 45 -11.18 -15.69 -0.62
C PRO A 45 -10.88 -14.57 0.37
N CYS A 46 -11.52 -13.42 0.16
CA CYS A 46 -11.29 -12.23 0.96
C CYS A 46 -11.63 -12.38 2.47
N THR A 47 -12.27 -13.48 2.86
CA THR A 47 -12.50 -13.85 4.26
C THR A 47 -11.21 -14.14 5.03
N ALA A 48 -10.12 -14.53 4.35
CA ALA A 48 -8.80 -14.73 4.97
C ALA A 48 -8.09 -13.39 5.29
N ALA A 49 -8.40 -12.34 4.52
CA ALA A 49 -7.88 -10.99 4.69
C ALA A 49 -8.78 -10.16 5.64
N SER A 50 -9.09 -10.68 6.82
CA SER A 50 -9.69 -9.84 7.86
C SER A 50 -8.67 -8.80 8.33
N ALA A 51 -9.11 -7.55 8.56
CA ALA A 51 -8.25 -6.45 9.03
C ALA A 51 -7.47 -6.73 10.33
N ALA A 52 -7.74 -7.87 10.99
CA ALA A 52 -7.09 -8.34 12.21
C ALA A 52 -5.90 -9.30 11.97
N SER A 53 -5.77 -9.88 10.77
CA SER A 53 -4.68 -10.78 10.43
C SER A 53 -3.87 -10.19 9.28
N PRO A 54 -2.59 -9.85 9.46
CA PRO A 54 -1.72 -9.56 8.32
C PRO A 54 -1.79 -10.77 7.39
N VAL A 55 -2.03 -10.53 6.11
CA VAL A 55 -1.94 -11.58 5.10
C VAL A 55 -0.56 -12.21 5.26
N GLN A 56 -0.52 -13.47 5.69
CA GLN A 56 0.73 -14.21 5.77
C GLN A 56 1.10 -14.63 4.37
N ILE A 57 1.84 -13.76 3.69
CA ILE A 57 2.35 -14.05 2.36
C ILE A 57 3.53 -14.99 2.56
N GLU A 58 3.28 -16.29 2.35
CA GLU A 58 4.34 -17.28 2.31
C GLU A 58 5.44 -16.81 1.35
N SER A 59 6.69 -16.90 1.80
CA SER A 59 7.86 -16.46 1.04
C SER A 59 7.99 -14.93 0.87
N TYR A 60 7.43 -14.11 1.77
CA TYR A 60 7.59 -12.65 1.71
C TYR A 60 9.05 -12.17 1.55
N PRO A 61 10.06 -12.72 2.27
CA PRO A 61 11.46 -12.36 2.03
C PRO A 61 11.94 -12.66 0.60
N ASP A 62 11.46 -13.73 -0.01
CA ASP A 62 11.82 -14.09 -1.38
C ASP A 62 11.20 -13.10 -2.39
N LEU A 63 9.96 -12.66 -2.15
CA LEU A 63 9.33 -11.61 -2.96
C LEU A 63 10.05 -10.27 -2.87
N LEU A 64 10.50 -9.89 -1.67
CA LEU A 64 11.32 -8.69 -1.48
C LEU A 64 12.61 -8.79 -2.29
N SER A 65 13.30 -9.93 -2.21
CA SER A 65 14.53 -10.17 -2.96
C SER A 65 14.30 -10.14 -4.46
N GLU A 66 13.23 -10.77 -4.94
CA GLU A 66 12.88 -10.84 -6.36
C GLU A 66 12.56 -9.46 -6.95
N CYS A 67 11.94 -8.58 -6.15
CA CYS A 67 11.67 -7.19 -6.54
C CYS A 67 12.79 -6.20 -6.21
N GLY A 68 13.93 -6.68 -5.72
CA GLY A 68 15.09 -5.84 -5.40
C GLY A 68 14.84 -4.86 -4.25
N ILE A 69 14.00 -5.22 -3.28
CA ILE A 69 13.77 -4.45 -2.06
C ILE A 69 14.77 -4.91 -1.01
N ASP A 70 15.72 -4.04 -0.68
CA ASP A 70 16.63 -4.27 0.44
C ASP A 70 15.98 -3.79 1.75
N VAL A 71 15.74 -4.73 2.65
CA VAL A 71 15.16 -4.47 3.98
C VAL A 71 16.06 -3.59 4.84
N ASN A 72 17.37 -3.57 4.61
CA ASN A 72 18.29 -2.70 5.36
C ASN A 72 18.14 -1.23 4.96
N HIS A 73 17.65 -0.98 3.74
CA HIS A 73 17.44 0.35 3.18
C HIS A 73 15.95 0.75 3.19
N THR A 74 15.09 -0.09 3.73
CA THR A 74 13.63 0.11 3.78
C THR A 74 13.21 0.32 5.22
N THR A 75 12.70 1.51 5.55
CA THR A 75 12.32 1.85 6.93
C THR A 75 11.14 1.01 7.40
N GLU A 76 10.03 1.04 6.67
CA GLU A 76 8.78 0.33 6.98
C GLU A 76 8.04 0.01 5.66
N GLY A 77 7.20 -1.02 5.69
CA GLY A 77 6.31 -1.39 4.59
C GLY A 77 4.98 -1.89 5.14
N VAL A 78 3.89 -1.57 4.46
CA VAL A 78 2.54 -1.99 4.86
C VAL A 78 1.73 -2.43 3.64
N VAL A 79 1.03 -3.55 3.77
CA VAL A 79 0.01 -3.98 2.81
C VAL A 79 -1.34 -3.55 3.38
N LEU A 80 -2.10 -2.75 2.63
CA LEU A 80 -3.41 -2.26 3.03
C LEU A 80 -4.50 -3.12 2.37
N PRO A 81 -5.01 -4.17 3.04
CA PRO A 81 -5.99 -5.04 2.42
C PRO A 81 -7.30 -4.28 2.19
N ALA A 82 -7.99 -4.62 1.11
CA ALA A 82 -9.37 -4.23 0.91
C ALA A 82 -10.16 -5.38 0.31
N CYS A 83 -11.33 -5.61 0.91
CA CYS A 83 -12.22 -6.70 0.55
C CYS A 83 -13.61 -6.15 0.23
N GLY A 84 -14.12 -6.44 -0.96
CA GLY A 84 -15.46 -6.07 -1.35
C GLY A 84 -15.79 -6.52 -2.78
N PRO A 85 -17.08 -6.75 -3.10
CA PRO A 85 -17.49 -7.01 -4.47
C PRO A 85 -17.26 -5.75 -5.30
N HIS A 86 -16.50 -5.88 -6.39
CA HIS A 86 -16.09 -4.78 -7.27
C HIS A 86 -15.37 -3.66 -6.50
N LEU A 87 -14.03 -3.70 -6.52
CA LEU A 87 -13.16 -2.70 -5.89
C LEU A 87 -13.32 -1.33 -6.59
N VAL A 88 -14.37 -0.59 -6.23
CA VAL A 88 -14.61 0.77 -6.74
C VAL A 88 -13.50 1.67 -6.19
N PRO A 89 -12.65 2.29 -7.04
CA PRO A 89 -11.49 3.06 -6.58
C PRO A 89 -11.84 4.15 -5.55
N THR A 90 -12.98 4.82 -5.72
CA THR A 90 -13.46 5.86 -4.79
C THR A 90 -13.78 5.32 -3.40
N LEU A 91 -14.34 4.10 -3.30
CA LEU A 91 -14.64 3.47 -2.02
C LEU A 91 -13.36 3.00 -1.32
N LEU A 92 -12.42 2.44 -2.08
CA LEU A 92 -11.08 2.10 -1.58
C LEU A 92 -10.36 3.32 -1.01
N LEU A 93 -10.33 4.42 -1.78
CA LEU A 93 -9.70 5.65 -1.36
C LEU A 93 -10.31 6.18 -0.06
N THR A 94 -11.64 6.14 0.04
CA THR A 94 -12.37 6.55 1.25
C THR A 94 -12.01 5.65 2.44
N ASN A 95 -11.90 4.34 2.24
CA ASN A 95 -11.52 3.41 3.30
C ASN A 95 -10.09 3.70 3.80
N TYR A 96 -9.12 3.81 2.90
CA TYR A 96 -7.73 4.05 3.28
C TYR A 96 -7.50 5.41 3.94
N THR A 97 -8.27 6.43 3.54
CA THR A 97 -8.10 7.81 4.06
C THR A 97 -8.92 8.08 5.32
N ARG A 98 -9.98 7.31 5.61
CA ARG A 98 -10.87 7.54 6.78
C ARG A 98 -10.77 6.48 7.88
N THR A 99 -10.00 5.41 7.70
CA THR A 99 -9.78 4.37 8.72
C THR A 99 -8.43 4.54 9.40
N THR A 100 -8.03 3.56 10.22
CA THR A 100 -6.70 3.50 10.86
C THR A 100 -5.55 3.42 9.87
N TYR A 101 -5.81 3.05 8.60
CA TYR A 101 -4.82 3.07 7.52
C TYR A 101 -4.34 4.47 7.16
N SER A 102 -5.15 5.50 7.45
CA SER A 102 -4.82 6.91 7.18
C SER A 102 -3.49 7.33 7.81
N LYS A 103 -3.07 6.70 8.91
CA LYS A 103 -1.76 6.98 9.53
C LYS A 103 -0.58 6.73 8.60
N TYR A 104 -0.67 5.74 7.70
CA TYR A 104 0.38 5.44 6.72
C TYR A 104 0.29 6.37 5.51
N ILE A 105 -0.93 6.63 5.05
CA ILE A 105 -1.17 7.54 3.92
C ILE A 105 -0.85 8.99 4.27
N ASN A 106 -1.02 9.39 5.53
CA ASN A 106 -0.78 10.75 6.01
C ASN A 106 0.60 10.91 6.65
N ASP A 107 1.44 9.87 6.62
CA ASP A 107 2.77 9.97 7.20
C ASP A 107 3.63 10.97 6.42
N TYR A 108 4.43 11.71 7.18
CA TYR A 108 5.37 12.69 6.65
C TYR A 108 6.79 12.14 6.80
N TRP A 109 7.27 11.54 5.71
CA TRP A 109 8.61 10.94 5.61
C TRP A 109 9.77 11.94 5.79
N GLY A 110 9.50 13.26 5.85
CA GLY A 110 10.48 14.30 6.18
C GLY A 110 10.66 14.55 7.68
N ARG A 111 9.92 13.85 8.56
CA ARG A 111 10.18 13.88 10.01
C ARG A 111 11.27 12.86 10.30
N THR A 112 12.51 13.30 10.41
CA THR A 112 13.50 12.56 11.19
C THR A 112 12.85 12.23 12.54
N ARG A 113 12.59 10.94 12.82
CA ARG A 113 12.21 10.49 14.15
C ARG A 113 13.33 10.93 15.08
N SER A 114 13.15 12.05 15.77
CA SER A 114 13.92 12.37 16.96
C SER A 114 13.59 11.25 17.95
N ARG A 115 14.43 10.22 17.97
CA ARG A 115 14.44 9.19 19.00
C ARG A 115 14.58 9.93 20.34
N GLY A 116 13.49 9.97 21.10
CA GLY A 116 13.52 10.23 22.53
C GLY A 116 13.74 8.92 23.28
#